data_AF-A0A2P7YCM5-F1
#
_entry.id   AF-A0A2P7YCM5-F1
#
_cell.length_a   1.000
_cell.length_b   1.000
_cell.length_c   1.000
_cell.angle_alpha   90.00
_cell.angle_beta   90.00
_cell.angle_gamma   90.00
#
_symmetry.space_group_name_H-M   'P 1'
#
loop_
_entity.id
_entity.type
_entity.pdbx_description
1 polymer ?
#
loop_
_entity_poly.entity_id
_entity_poly.type
_entity_poly.pdbx_seq_one_letter_code
_entity_poly.pdbx_strand_id
1 'polypeptide(L)'
;MEKPPAPITEKTPEKQQNQRNGRYYRRKGSKGRPRRNNNGDKDLNFDAMTRLQDYETRLKNNQTQDALISKAYAMKTKVSQKNALADFMDTMSNPNLTFIAIDFEGYEQSPGIVTEIGIAVYKPSTLRGMMMPFIELKHIIVSEHMNLKNGRYVPDHQENFNGDVSLVMNYLHAVAAIEKVIHQHSESLDVPGSGVCLVGHGLDNDLEWLDRMGVRIKPAMTIDTQKVLGWTHGKKGLSLRNSLDLVRQPYAFLHNAGNDAYYTMVLCLCLADPFYRQACGMDEKETKTWFRLRPLTKGDSYTVAKRMFSNDILGMPLRAQDARQGNQGGA
;
A
#
# COMPACT_ATOMS: atom_id res chain seq x y z
N MET A 1 34.56 -51.54 -4.35
CA MET A 1 35.81 -50.76 -4.42
C MET A 1 35.68 -49.77 -5.56
N GLU A 2 35.31 -48.54 -5.25
CA GLU A 2 35.43 -47.37 -6.12
C GLU A 2 35.81 -46.18 -5.23
N LYS A 3 36.83 -45.42 -5.64
CA LYS A 3 37.43 -44.32 -4.87
C LYS A 3 36.50 -43.09 -4.83
N PRO A 4 36.48 -42.31 -3.75
CA PRO A 4 35.77 -41.04 -3.71
C PRO A 4 36.52 -39.94 -4.50
N PRO A 5 35.82 -38.97 -5.11
CA PRO A 5 36.44 -37.84 -5.80
C PRO A 5 36.98 -36.77 -4.84
N ALA A 6 38.00 -36.04 -5.30
CA ALA A 6 38.77 -35.04 -4.57
C ALA A 6 38.01 -33.71 -4.36
N PRO A 7 38.38 -32.91 -3.33
CA PRO A 7 37.66 -31.67 -3.00
C PRO A 7 38.02 -30.51 -3.93
N ILE A 8 37.00 -29.74 -4.31
CA ILE A 8 37.10 -28.51 -5.10
C ILE A 8 37.43 -27.35 -4.16
N THR A 9 38.50 -26.63 -4.45
CA THR A 9 38.94 -25.43 -3.72
C THR A 9 38.18 -24.20 -4.18
N GLU A 10 37.55 -23.50 -3.23
CA GLU A 10 36.90 -22.21 -3.44
C GLU A 10 37.92 -21.10 -3.73
N LYS A 11 37.71 -20.37 -4.82
CA LYS A 11 38.38 -19.09 -5.10
C LYS A 11 37.39 -17.96 -4.81
N THR A 12 37.76 -17.11 -3.86
CA THR A 12 37.11 -15.86 -3.46
C THR A 12 36.98 -14.87 -4.64
N PRO A 13 35.86 -14.15 -4.81
CA PRO A 13 35.77 -13.04 -5.77
C PRO A 13 36.20 -11.70 -5.15
N GLU A 14 37.05 -10.99 -5.90
CA GLU A 14 37.55 -9.66 -5.62
C GLU A 14 36.46 -8.57 -5.68
N LYS A 15 36.54 -7.64 -4.73
CA LYS A 15 35.74 -6.41 -4.64
C LYS A 15 36.10 -5.43 -5.76
N GLN A 16 35.17 -5.13 -6.66
CA GLN A 16 35.26 -3.94 -7.51
C GLN A 16 34.47 -2.77 -6.89
N GLN A 17 35.21 -1.89 -6.21
CA GLN A 17 34.75 -0.55 -5.82
C GLN A 17 34.89 0.40 -7.02
N ASN A 18 33.78 0.89 -7.55
CA ASN A 18 33.76 1.91 -8.58
C ASN A 18 33.63 3.29 -7.92
N GLN A 19 34.75 3.87 -7.48
CA GLN A 19 34.83 5.27 -7.02
C GLN A 19 35.18 6.17 -8.21
N ARG A 20 34.21 6.93 -8.74
CA ARG A 20 34.48 8.09 -9.61
C ARG A 20 34.43 9.37 -8.78
N ASN A 21 35.58 9.74 -8.20
CA ASN A 21 35.84 11.05 -7.61
C ASN A 21 36.15 12.07 -8.70
N GLY A 22 35.15 12.85 -9.12
CA GLY A 22 35.34 14.05 -9.95
C GLY A 22 35.88 15.21 -9.13
N ARG A 23 37.21 15.28 -8.97
CA ARG A 23 37.91 16.47 -8.44
C ARG A 23 37.86 17.59 -9.47
N TYR A 24 37.19 18.69 -9.13
CA TYR A 24 37.26 19.95 -9.87
C TYR A 24 38.69 20.49 -9.86
N TYR A 25 39.33 20.54 -11.03
CA TYR A 25 40.58 21.25 -11.24
C TYR A 25 40.36 22.77 -11.18
N ARG A 26 40.92 23.41 -10.15
CA ARG A 26 41.04 24.87 -10.03
C ARG A 26 42.14 25.36 -10.98
N ARG A 27 41.78 25.82 -12.18
CA ARG A 27 42.71 26.54 -13.08
C ARG A 27 43.11 27.88 -12.42
N LYS A 28 44.39 28.01 -12.09
CA LYS A 28 45.03 29.30 -11.77
C LYS A 28 45.12 30.11 -13.07
N GLY A 29 44.23 31.10 -13.21
CA GLY A 29 44.32 32.15 -14.21
C GLY A 29 45.30 33.25 -13.76
N SER A 30 46.15 33.64 -14.69
CA SER A 30 47.24 34.61 -14.64
C SER A 30 46.86 35.99 -14.10
N LYS A 31 47.83 36.60 -13.41
CA LYS A 31 47.87 38.01 -13.00
C LYS A 31 47.85 38.92 -14.23
N GLY A 32 46.87 39.81 -14.30
CA GLY A 32 46.89 41.00 -15.16
C GLY A 32 46.26 42.16 -14.40
N ARG A 33 47.06 43.17 -14.05
CA ARG A 33 46.58 44.42 -13.44
C ARG A 33 45.80 45.23 -14.49
N PRO A 34 44.58 45.73 -14.21
CA PRO A 34 44.01 46.81 -15.00
C PRO A 34 44.58 48.16 -14.54
N ARG A 35 45.02 48.96 -15.50
CA ARG A 35 45.34 50.38 -15.33
C ARG A 35 44.08 51.15 -14.94
N ARG A 36 44.21 52.02 -13.95
CA ARG A 36 43.19 52.93 -13.45
C ARG A 36 43.11 54.14 -14.39
N ASN A 37 42.06 54.23 -15.21
CA ASN A 37 41.70 55.47 -15.89
C ASN A 37 40.42 56.00 -15.25
N ASN A 38 40.53 57.18 -14.63
CA ASN A 38 39.41 57.99 -14.18
C ASN A 38 38.77 58.64 -15.42
N ASN A 39 37.52 58.29 -15.72
CA ASN A 39 36.51 59.15 -16.37
C ASN A 39 35.18 58.37 -16.49
N GLY A 40 34.08 58.94 -15.97
CA GLY A 40 32.71 58.59 -16.38
C GLY A 40 31.87 57.76 -15.38
N ASP A 41 31.46 58.35 -14.27
CA ASP A 41 30.60 57.73 -13.23
C ASP A 41 29.10 57.69 -13.59
N LYS A 42 28.74 57.46 -14.87
CA LYS A 42 27.33 57.41 -15.32
C LYS A 42 26.93 56.19 -16.15
N ASP A 43 27.87 55.43 -16.71
CA ASP A 43 27.54 54.27 -17.57
C ASP A 43 27.56 52.91 -16.85
N LEU A 44 28.15 52.84 -15.65
CA LEU A 44 28.22 51.59 -14.87
C LEU A 44 26.87 51.19 -14.25
N ASN A 45 25.95 52.14 -14.05
CA ASN A 45 24.69 51.89 -13.36
C ASN A 45 23.59 51.34 -14.28
N PHE A 46 23.63 51.70 -15.58
CA PHE A 46 22.68 51.22 -16.59
C PHE A 46 22.92 49.74 -16.93
N ASP A 47 24.18 49.33 -17.12
CA ASP A 47 24.55 47.94 -17.42
C ASP A 47 24.28 47.00 -16.21
N ALA A 48 24.47 47.50 -14.98
CA ALA A 48 24.13 46.75 -13.76
C ALA A 48 22.60 46.54 -13.61
N MET A 49 21.78 47.57 -13.85
CA MET A 49 20.32 47.44 -13.84
C MET A 49 19.81 46.46 -14.91
N THR A 50 20.38 46.51 -16.10
CA THR A 50 19.97 45.64 -17.22
C THR A 50 20.31 44.18 -16.94
N ARG A 51 21.45 43.90 -16.30
CA ARG A 51 21.84 42.54 -15.87
C ARG A 51 20.97 41.98 -14.75
N LEU A 52 20.53 42.83 -13.80
CA LEU A 52 19.60 42.44 -12.76
C LEU A 52 18.22 42.09 -13.34
N GLN A 53 17.72 42.89 -14.28
CA GLN A 53 16.46 42.60 -14.98
C GLN A 53 16.54 41.31 -15.84
N ASP A 54 17.65 41.07 -16.53
CA ASP A 54 17.88 39.82 -17.28
C ASP A 54 17.95 38.61 -16.33
N TYR A 55 18.64 38.74 -15.18
CA TYR A 55 18.70 37.70 -14.16
C TYR A 55 17.32 37.37 -13.56
N GLU A 56 16.52 38.39 -13.20
CA GLU A 56 15.15 38.21 -12.72
C GLU A 56 14.24 37.57 -13.76
N THR A 57 14.40 37.94 -15.04
CA THR A 57 13.65 37.34 -16.15
C THR A 57 14.00 35.87 -16.34
N ARG A 58 15.30 35.52 -16.27
CA ARG A 58 15.75 34.11 -16.31
C ARG A 58 15.26 33.30 -15.12
N LEU A 59 15.26 33.88 -13.91
CA LEU A 59 14.69 33.25 -12.71
C LEU A 59 13.20 32.97 -12.87
N LYS A 60 12.42 33.96 -13.35
CA LYS A 60 10.98 33.79 -13.63
C LYS A 60 10.74 32.73 -14.70
N ASN A 61 11.51 32.77 -15.79
CA ASN A 61 11.41 31.80 -16.89
C ASN A 61 11.70 30.36 -16.41
N ASN A 62 12.74 30.16 -15.60
CA ASN A 62 13.05 28.86 -14.99
C ASN A 62 11.94 28.40 -14.04
N GLN A 63 11.40 29.29 -13.19
CA GLN A 63 10.26 28.97 -12.32
C GLN A 63 9.01 28.57 -13.12
N THR A 64 8.71 29.25 -14.24
CA THR A 64 7.62 28.85 -15.13
C THR A 64 7.89 27.52 -15.83
N GLN A 65 9.14 27.25 -16.22
CA GLN A 65 9.52 25.98 -16.85
C GLN A 65 9.40 24.82 -15.86
N ASP A 66 9.85 25.00 -14.62
CA ASP A 66 9.67 24.02 -13.53
C ASP A 66 8.19 23.77 -13.22
N ALA A 67 7.36 24.81 -13.24
CA ALA A 67 5.91 24.70 -13.06
C ALA A 67 5.25 23.92 -14.22
N LEU A 68 5.65 24.17 -15.46
CA LEU A 68 5.17 23.44 -16.65
C LEU A 68 5.59 21.98 -16.61
N ILE A 69 6.84 21.69 -16.26
CA ILE A 69 7.37 20.34 -16.09
C ILE A 69 6.57 19.60 -15.00
N SER A 70 6.38 20.23 -13.84
CA SER A 70 5.59 19.69 -12.73
C SER A 70 4.14 19.39 -13.15
N LYS A 71 3.52 20.28 -13.94
CA LYS A 71 2.16 20.09 -14.48
C LYS A 71 2.10 18.93 -15.47
N ALA A 72 3.10 18.81 -16.36
CA ALA A 72 3.20 17.71 -17.31
C ALA A 72 3.40 16.36 -16.59
N TYR A 73 4.28 16.29 -15.59
CA TYR A 73 4.44 15.11 -14.75
C TYR A 73 3.14 14.75 -14.02
N ALA A 74 2.46 15.72 -13.40
CA ALA A 74 1.18 15.48 -12.73
C ALA A 74 0.10 14.95 -13.69
N MET A 75 0.05 15.49 -14.92
CA MET A 75 -0.88 15.02 -15.95
C MET A 75 -0.54 13.59 -16.39
N LYS A 76 0.74 13.29 -16.65
CA LYS A 76 1.21 11.94 -16.99
C LYS A 76 0.89 10.93 -15.89
N THR A 77 1.11 11.31 -14.63
CA THR A 77 0.78 10.47 -13.47
C THR A 77 -0.72 10.20 -13.37
N LYS A 78 -1.58 11.21 -13.58
CA LYS A 78 -3.04 11.03 -13.59
C LYS A 78 -3.51 10.07 -14.69
N VAL A 79 -2.96 10.20 -15.90
CA VAL A 79 -3.27 9.27 -17.00
C VAL A 79 -2.85 7.84 -16.64
N SER A 80 -1.64 7.68 -16.08
CA SER A 80 -1.16 6.38 -15.62
C SER A 80 -2.03 5.77 -14.51
N GLN A 81 -2.50 6.58 -13.54
CA GLN A 81 -3.39 6.13 -12.47
C GLN A 81 -4.77 5.70 -13.00
N LYS A 82 -5.30 6.42 -13.99
CA LYS A 82 -6.57 6.05 -14.63
C LYS A 82 -6.45 4.70 -15.35
N ASN A 83 -5.37 4.49 -16.09
CA ASN A 83 -5.13 3.22 -16.78
C ASN A 83 -4.95 2.08 -15.77
N ALA A 84 -4.16 2.29 -14.71
CA ALA A 84 -3.99 1.29 -13.65
C ALA A 84 -5.31 0.91 -12.96
N LEU A 85 -6.23 1.87 -12.76
CA LEU A 85 -7.56 1.58 -12.24
C LEU A 85 -8.40 0.76 -13.21
N ALA A 86 -8.34 1.06 -14.51
CA ALA A 86 -9.03 0.29 -15.54
C ALA A 86 -8.48 -1.15 -15.61
N ASP A 87 -7.16 -1.32 -15.64
CA ASP A 87 -6.50 -2.62 -15.63
C ASP A 87 -6.88 -3.44 -14.37
N PHE A 88 -6.99 -2.78 -13.22
CA PHE A 88 -7.48 -3.40 -11.99
C PHE A 88 -8.94 -3.87 -12.10
N MET A 89 -9.84 -3.03 -12.61
CA MET A 89 -11.25 -3.40 -12.81
C MET A 89 -11.39 -4.57 -13.80
N ASP A 90 -10.64 -4.52 -14.91
CA ASP A 90 -10.61 -5.59 -15.91
C ASP A 90 -10.09 -6.89 -15.30
N THR A 91 -9.02 -6.81 -14.49
CA THR A 91 -8.47 -7.95 -13.76
C THR A 91 -9.53 -8.57 -12.86
N MET A 92 -10.19 -7.78 -12.01
CA MET A 92 -11.22 -8.26 -11.07
C MET A 92 -12.44 -8.88 -11.76
N SER A 93 -12.70 -8.50 -13.01
CA SER A 93 -13.78 -9.07 -13.84
C SER A 93 -13.40 -10.39 -14.53
N ASN A 94 -12.12 -10.78 -14.51
CA ASN A 94 -11.64 -11.95 -15.24
C ASN A 94 -12.15 -13.26 -14.59
N PRO A 95 -12.99 -14.05 -15.28
CA PRO A 95 -13.58 -15.27 -14.72
C PRO A 95 -12.58 -16.43 -14.55
N ASN A 96 -11.41 -16.34 -15.21
CA ASN A 96 -10.38 -17.36 -15.18
C ASN A 96 -9.38 -17.16 -14.02
N LEU A 97 -9.37 -15.99 -13.39
CA LEU A 97 -8.52 -15.75 -12.23
C LEU A 97 -9.19 -16.24 -10.94
N THR A 98 -8.36 -16.78 -10.05
CA THR A 98 -8.73 -16.97 -8.65
C THR A 98 -8.00 -15.93 -7.80
N PHE A 99 -8.73 -15.17 -7.00
CA PHE A 99 -8.19 -14.17 -6.10
C PHE A 99 -7.99 -14.78 -4.73
N ILE A 100 -6.80 -14.62 -4.17
CA ILE A 100 -6.48 -15.10 -2.82
C ILE A 100 -5.93 -13.93 -2.02
N ALA A 101 -6.71 -13.45 -1.05
CA ALA A 101 -6.19 -12.54 -0.04
C ALA A 101 -5.49 -13.35 1.05
N ILE A 102 -4.28 -12.93 1.42
CA ILE A 102 -3.50 -13.53 2.51
C ILE A 102 -3.09 -12.40 3.45
N ASP A 103 -3.26 -12.63 4.74
CA ASP A 103 -2.88 -11.69 5.80
C ASP A 103 -2.19 -12.47 6.93
N PHE A 104 -1.19 -11.86 7.57
CA PHE A 104 -0.42 -12.47 8.63
C PHE A 104 -0.42 -11.58 9.87
N GLU A 105 -0.70 -12.16 11.03
CA GLU A 105 -0.46 -11.49 12.31
C GLU A 105 0.86 -11.97 12.94
N GLY A 106 1.66 -11.01 13.35
CA GLY A 106 2.96 -11.22 13.97
C GLY A 106 2.96 -10.87 15.45
N TYR A 107 3.86 -11.49 16.22
CA TYR A 107 4.00 -11.17 17.63
C TYR A 107 4.65 -9.79 17.84
N GLU A 108 3.97 -8.87 18.53
CA GLU A 108 4.37 -7.47 18.65
C GLU A 108 5.69 -7.26 19.40
N GLN A 109 6.12 -8.22 20.23
CA GLN A 109 7.34 -8.12 21.04
C GLN A 109 8.57 -8.76 20.37
N SER A 110 8.38 -9.57 19.34
CA SER A 110 9.48 -10.25 18.65
C SER A 110 9.23 -10.29 17.14
N PRO A 111 9.91 -9.42 16.37
CA PRO A 111 9.83 -9.44 14.92
C PRO A 111 10.23 -10.81 14.36
N GLY A 112 9.48 -11.32 13.39
CA GLY A 112 9.79 -12.60 12.73
C GLY A 112 8.99 -13.80 13.25
N ILE A 113 8.17 -13.63 14.28
CA ILE A 113 7.25 -14.68 14.76
C ILE A 113 5.86 -14.49 14.15
N VAL A 114 5.41 -15.44 13.35
CA VAL A 114 4.04 -15.51 12.81
C VAL A 114 3.13 -16.22 13.82
N THR A 115 2.04 -15.57 14.22
CA THR A 115 1.06 -16.12 15.17
C THR A 115 -0.19 -16.65 14.47
N GLU A 116 -0.69 -15.92 13.46
CA GLU A 116 -1.91 -16.28 12.73
C GLU A 116 -1.73 -16.04 11.23
N ILE A 117 -2.49 -16.79 10.44
CA ILE A 117 -2.53 -16.69 8.98
C ILE A 117 -4.00 -16.69 8.56
N GLY A 118 -4.39 -15.67 7.81
CA GLY A 118 -5.69 -15.56 7.18
C GLY A 118 -5.60 -15.82 5.69
N ILE A 119 -6.57 -16.56 5.17
CA ILE A 119 -6.70 -16.80 3.73
C ILE A 119 -8.16 -16.61 3.34
N ALA A 120 -8.40 -15.75 2.34
CA ALA A 120 -9.71 -15.57 1.73
C ALA A 120 -9.62 -15.82 0.23
N VAL A 121 -10.38 -16.80 -0.27
CA VAL A 121 -10.39 -17.18 -1.67
C VAL A 121 -11.70 -16.74 -2.33
N TYR A 122 -11.57 -16.04 -3.44
CA TYR A 122 -12.68 -15.57 -4.26
C TYR A 122 -12.44 -15.93 -5.73
N LYS A 123 -13.46 -16.51 -6.38
CA LYS A 123 -13.39 -16.89 -7.79
C LYS A 123 -14.63 -16.38 -8.53
N PRO A 124 -14.52 -15.40 -9.45
CA PRO A 124 -15.70 -14.83 -10.11
C PRO A 124 -16.55 -15.87 -10.85
N SER A 125 -15.92 -16.91 -11.43
CA SER A 125 -16.64 -17.95 -12.18
C SER A 125 -17.56 -18.83 -11.31
N THR A 126 -17.42 -18.83 -9.98
CA THR A 126 -18.31 -19.59 -9.09
C THR A 126 -19.61 -18.85 -8.75
N LEU A 127 -19.74 -17.56 -9.13
CA LEU A 127 -20.86 -16.70 -8.73
C LEU A 127 -22.14 -16.85 -9.55
N ARG A 128 -22.26 -17.84 -10.45
CA ARG A 128 -23.39 -17.94 -11.39
C ARG A 128 -24.73 -18.04 -10.64
N GLY A 129 -25.46 -16.92 -10.58
CA GLY A 129 -26.77 -16.81 -9.95
C GLY A 129 -26.76 -16.37 -8.47
N MET A 130 -25.60 -16.06 -7.89
CA MET A 130 -25.50 -15.63 -6.49
C MET A 130 -25.64 -14.12 -6.36
N MET A 131 -26.44 -13.65 -5.38
CA MET A 131 -26.56 -12.21 -5.07
C MET A 131 -25.35 -11.67 -4.30
N MET A 132 -24.69 -12.52 -3.53
CA MET A 132 -23.52 -12.16 -2.70
C MET A 132 -22.31 -12.99 -3.14
N PRO A 133 -21.10 -12.42 -3.12
CA PRO A 133 -19.91 -13.16 -3.46
C PRO A 133 -19.68 -14.30 -2.46
N PHE A 134 -19.43 -15.50 -2.97
CA PHE A 134 -18.93 -16.60 -2.15
C PHE A 134 -17.43 -16.43 -1.95
N ILE A 135 -17.02 -16.24 -0.69
CA ILE A 135 -15.62 -16.12 -0.29
C ILE A 135 -15.31 -17.26 0.67
N GLU A 136 -14.43 -18.17 0.26
CA GLU A 136 -13.96 -19.25 1.12
C GLU A 136 -12.92 -18.70 2.10
N LEU A 137 -13.09 -19.00 3.39
CA LEU A 137 -12.24 -18.46 4.44
C LEU A 137 -11.50 -19.57 5.20
N LYS A 138 -10.24 -19.29 5.51
CA LYS A 138 -9.43 -20.08 6.43
C LYS A 138 -8.73 -19.15 7.39
N HIS A 139 -8.73 -19.54 8.65
CA HIS A 139 -7.96 -18.91 9.70
C HIS A 139 -7.09 -20.00 10.34
N ILE A 140 -5.78 -19.77 10.39
CA ILE A 140 -4.81 -20.72 10.94
C ILE A 140 -4.10 -20.06 12.12
N ILE A 141 -4.09 -20.72 13.27
CA ILE A 141 -3.31 -20.33 14.44
C ILE A 141 -2.08 -21.24 14.52
N VAL A 142 -0.90 -20.64 14.59
CA VAL A 142 0.37 -21.38 14.69
C VAL A 142 0.52 -21.92 16.11
N SER A 143 0.48 -23.24 16.24
CA SER A 143 0.36 -23.93 17.54
C SER A 143 1.51 -23.63 18.51
N GLU A 144 2.72 -23.43 18.00
CA GLU A 144 3.92 -23.10 18.76
C GLU A 144 3.82 -21.71 19.40
N HIS A 145 2.98 -20.83 18.84
CA HIS A 145 2.87 -19.43 19.19
C HIS A 145 1.50 -19.05 19.76
N MET A 146 0.60 -20.01 19.99
CA MET A 146 -0.76 -19.78 20.47
C MET A 146 -0.83 -19.08 21.84
N ASN A 147 0.22 -19.21 22.66
CA ASN A 147 0.34 -18.53 23.95
C ASN A 147 0.91 -17.11 23.85
N LEU A 148 1.38 -16.70 22.67
CA LEU A 148 1.89 -15.35 22.43
C LEU A 148 0.71 -14.45 22.08
N LYS A 149 0.33 -13.59 23.02
CA LYS A 149 -0.80 -12.68 22.86
C LYS A 149 -0.32 -11.26 22.62
N ASN A 150 -0.91 -10.60 21.62
CA ASN A 150 -0.75 -9.17 21.42
C ASN A 150 -1.62 -8.41 22.44
N GLY A 151 -1.53 -7.08 22.48
CA GLY A 151 -2.38 -6.26 23.34
C GLY A 151 -1.78 -4.92 23.73
N ARG A 152 -0.48 -4.70 23.51
CA ARG A 152 0.17 -3.42 23.79
C ARG A 152 -0.07 -2.40 22.68
N TYR A 153 0.04 -2.82 21.43
CA TYR A 153 -0.10 -1.94 20.26
C TYR A 153 -1.31 -2.27 19.42
N VAL A 154 -1.61 -3.56 19.25
CA VAL A 154 -2.78 -4.08 18.54
C VAL A 154 -3.62 -4.95 19.48
N PRO A 155 -4.95 -4.96 19.36
CA PRO A 155 -5.81 -5.82 20.17
C PRO A 155 -5.54 -7.29 19.85
N ASP A 156 -5.70 -8.16 20.85
CA ASP A 156 -5.70 -9.61 20.65
C ASP A 156 -7.11 -10.06 20.27
N HIS A 157 -7.28 -10.43 19.00
CA HIS A 157 -8.51 -10.99 18.47
C HIS A 157 -8.30 -12.39 17.88
N GLN A 158 -7.25 -13.11 18.31
CA GLN A 158 -6.89 -14.43 17.79
C GLN A 158 -8.07 -15.42 17.82
N GLU A 159 -8.87 -15.37 18.89
CA GLU A 159 -10.02 -16.26 19.11
C GLU A 159 -11.34 -15.70 18.53
N ASN A 160 -11.31 -14.55 17.87
CA ASN A 160 -12.51 -13.85 17.37
C ASN A 160 -12.65 -13.94 15.84
N PHE A 161 -12.45 -15.14 15.28
CA PHE A 161 -12.67 -15.37 13.86
C PHE A 161 -14.18 -15.36 13.54
N ASN A 162 -14.59 -14.51 12.59
CA ASN A 162 -16.00 -14.36 12.17
C ASN A 162 -16.46 -15.46 11.22
N GLY A 163 -15.54 -16.27 10.71
CA GLY A 163 -15.84 -17.40 9.85
C GLY A 163 -16.36 -18.59 10.67
N ASP A 164 -15.97 -19.79 10.26
CA ASP A 164 -16.34 -21.02 10.96
C ASP A 164 -15.32 -21.33 12.06
N VAL A 165 -14.34 -22.20 11.79
CA VAL A 165 -13.36 -22.66 12.78
C VAL A 165 -11.96 -22.16 12.49
N SER A 166 -11.23 -21.77 13.53
CA SER A 166 -9.78 -21.57 13.48
C SER A 166 -9.07 -22.93 13.47
N LEU A 167 -8.18 -23.14 12.50
CA LEU A 167 -7.36 -24.33 12.39
C LEU A 167 -6.09 -24.15 13.21
N VAL A 168 -5.89 -24.99 14.23
CA VAL A 168 -4.65 -24.97 15.00
C VAL A 168 -3.70 -26.01 14.42
N MET A 169 -2.53 -25.57 13.96
CA MET A 169 -1.51 -26.48 13.43
C MET A 169 -0.10 -25.93 13.62
N ASN A 170 0.89 -26.83 13.53
CA ASN A 170 2.29 -26.43 13.65
C ASN A 170 2.74 -25.58 12.45
N TYR A 171 3.84 -24.85 12.60
CA TYR A 171 4.33 -23.92 11.59
C TYR A 171 4.55 -24.60 10.23
N LEU A 172 5.13 -25.81 10.21
CA LEU A 172 5.38 -26.55 8.96
C LEU A 172 4.08 -26.97 8.26
N HIS A 173 3.07 -27.39 9.03
CA HIS A 173 1.75 -27.71 8.49
C HIS A 173 1.03 -26.46 8.00
N ALA A 174 1.23 -25.31 8.65
CA ALA A 174 0.67 -24.05 8.20
C ALA A 174 1.25 -23.63 6.83
N VAL A 175 2.57 -23.78 6.64
CA VAL A 175 3.24 -23.58 5.34
C VAL A 175 2.63 -24.51 4.28
N ALA A 176 2.55 -25.81 4.57
CA ALA A 176 1.97 -26.79 3.66
C ALA A 176 0.49 -26.51 3.35
N ALA A 177 -0.26 -25.96 4.31
CA ALA A 177 -1.66 -25.57 4.12
C ALA A 177 -1.79 -24.39 3.16
N ILE A 178 -0.94 -23.35 3.28
CA ILE A 178 -0.90 -22.23 2.33
C ILE A 178 -0.62 -22.75 0.92
N GLU A 179 0.44 -23.54 0.76
CA GLU A 179 0.84 -24.11 -0.54
C GLU A 179 -0.29 -24.96 -1.14
N LYS A 180 -0.93 -25.80 -0.32
CA LYS A 180 -2.07 -26.62 -0.74
C LYS A 180 -3.23 -25.79 -1.24
N VAL A 181 -3.62 -24.72 -0.52
CA VAL A 181 -4.72 -23.85 -0.94
C VAL A 181 -4.39 -23.18 -2.28
N ILE A 182 -3.19 -22.61 -2.42
CA ILE A 182 -2.78 -21.95 -3.66
C ILE A 182 -2.74 -22.95 -4.82
N HIS A 183 -2.21 -24.15 -4.59
CA HIS A 183 -2.15 -25.21 -5.60
C HIS A 183 -3.53 -25.69 -6.05
N GLN A 184 -4.47 -25.88 -5.10
CA GLN A 184 -5.86 -26.25 -5.40
C GLN A 184 -6.58 -25.23 -6.28
N HIS A 185 -6.18 -23.97 -6.21
CA HIS A 185 -6.76 -22.87 -6.99
C HIS A 185 -5.91 -22.45 -8.19
N SER A 186 -4.79 -23.13 -8.43
CA SER A 186 -3.94 -22.87 -9.58
C SER A 186 -4.57 -23.41 -10.87
N GLU A 187 -4.37 -22.72 -11.99
CA GLU A 187 -4.83 -23.14 -13.31
C GLU A 187 -4.07 -24.38 -13.81
N SER A 188 -2.77 -24.43 -13.55
CA SER A 188 -1.89 -25.57 -13.84
C SER A 188 -1.30 -26.16 -12.57
N LEU A 189 -1.38 -27.48 -12.44
CA LEU A 189 -0.82 -28.23 -11.31
C LEU A 189 0.72 -28.20 -11.29
N ASP A 190 1.37 -28.00 -12.44
CA ASP A 190 2.83 -27.99 -12.54
C ASP A 190 3.44 -26.64 -12.15
N VAL A 191 2.61 -25.59 -12.04
CA VAL A 191 3.06 -24.22 -11.72
C VAL A 191 2.19 -23.65 -10.60
N PRO A 192 2.58 -23.86 -9.32
CA PRO A 192 1.86 -23.30 -8.18
C PRO A 192 1.73 -21.77 -8.27
N GLY A 193 0.49 -21.28 -8.20
CA GLY A 193 0.13 -19.87 -8.35
C GLY A 193 -0.24 -19.45 -9.78
N SER A 194 -0.17 -20.34 -10.77
CA SER A 194 -0.69 -20.07 -12.12
C SER A 194 -2.20 -19.76 -12.05
N GLY A 195 -2.66 -18.73 -12.77
CA GLY A 195 -4.06 -18.28 -12.70
C GLY A 195 -4.49 -17.68 -11.34
N VAL A 196 -3.58 -17.55 -10.38
CA VAL A 196 -3.85 -16.93 -9.06
C VAL A 196 -3.44 -15.47 -9.05
N CYS A 197 -4.32 -14.61 -8.53
CA CYS A 197 -4.02 -13.23 -8.19
C CYS A 197 -3.97 -13.09 -6.66
N LEU A 198 -2.81 -12.75 -6.10
CA LEU A 198 -2.72 -12.44 -4.67
C LEU A 198 -3.26 -11.04 -4.39
N VAL A 199 -4.03 -10.91 -3.33
CA VAL A 199 -4.63 -9.65 -2.89
C VAL A 199 -4.13 -9.31 -1.49
N GLY A 200 -3.76 -8.05 -1.25
CA GLY A 200 -3.34 -7.62 0.08
C GLY A 200 -3.71 -6.18 0.39
N HIS A 201 -3.42 -5.77 1.61
CA HIS A 201 -3.57 -4.39 2.09
C HIS A 201 -2.23 -3.89 2.65
N GLY A 202 -1.29 -3.57 1.76
CA GLY A 202 0.14 -3.54 2.10
C GLY A 202 0.86 -4.85 1.81
N LEU A 203 0.51 -5.47 0.67
CA LEU A 203 0.89 -6.84 0.26
C LEU A 203 2.40 -7.13 0.31
N ASP A 204 3.24 -6.11 0.18
CA ASP A 204 4.71 -6.28 0.20
C ASP A 204 5.18 -6.95 1.51
N ASN A 205 4.50 -6.68 2.65
CA ASN A 205 4.79 -7.32 3.94
C ASN A 205 4.41 -8.81 3.95
N ASP A 206 3.24 -9.15 3.40
CA ASP A 206 2.74 -10.53 3.35
C ASP A 206 3.60 -11.39 2.41
N LEU A 207 4.08 -10.81 1.31
CA LEU A 207 5.02 -11.48 0.40
C LEU A 207 6.36 -11.77 1.09
N GLU A 208 6.84 -10.86 1.94
CA GLU A 208 8.04 -11.09 2.75
C GLU A 208 7.84 -12.23 3.76
N TRP A 209 6.65 -12.33 4.36
CA TRP A 209 6.31 -13.47 5.21
C TRP A 209 6.29 -14.79 4.45
N LEU A 210 5.62 -14.84 3.30
CA LEU A 210 5.58 -16.04 2.45
C LEU A 210 6.99 -16.51 2.06
N ASP A 211 7.86 -15.59 1.65
CA ASP A 211 9.26 -15.89 1.30
C ASP A 211 10.04 -16.44 2.50
N ARG A 212 9.93 -15.80 3.67
CA ARG A 212 10.58 -16.25 4.93
C ARG A 212 10.09 -17.62 5.40
N MET A 213 8.79 -17.89 5.21
CA MET A 213 8.18 -19.17 5.50
C MET A 213 8.61 -20.27 4.50
N GLY A 214 9.24 -19.90 3.39
CA GLY A 214 9.67 -20.82 2.34
C GLY A 214 8.56 -21.26 1.40
N VAL A 215 7.42 -20.55 1.39
CA VAL A 215 6.29 -20.85 0.49
C VAL A 215 6.69 -20.51 -0.95
N ARG A 216 6.78 -21.52 -1.81
CA ARG A 216 7.23 -21.34 -3.20
C ARG A 216 6.07 -21.19 -4.16
N ILE A 217 5.71 -19.95 -4.45
CA ILE A 217 4.61 -19.62 -5.36
C ILE A 217 5.04 -18.63 -6.43
N LYS A 218 4.43 -18.75 -7.60
CA LYS A 218 4.56 -17.78 -8.69
C LYS A 218 3.17 -17.27 -9.06
N PRO A 219 2.62 -16.31 -8.31
CA PRO A 219 1.30 -15.78 -8.62
C PRO A 219 1.32 -15.15 -10.01
N ALA A 220 0.24 -15.34 -10.77
CA ALA A 220 0.08 -14.73 -12.07
C ALA A 220 0.02 -13.20 -11.96
N MET A 221 -0.63 -12.70 -10.90
CA MET A 221 -0.85 -11.27 -10.66
C MET A 221 -0.85 -10.95 -9.17
N THR A 222 -0.68 -9.68 -8.85
CA THR A 222 -0.82 -9.16 -7.48
C THR A 222 -1.67 -7.88 -7.48
N ILE A 223 -2.49 -7.72 -6.46
CA ILE A 223 -3.30 -6.53 -6.20
C ILE A 223 -3.03 -6.08 -4.77
N ASP A 224 -2.67 -4.81 -4.61
CA ASP A 224 -2.57 -4.17 -3.31
C ASP A 224 -3.62 -3.05 -3.22
N THR A 225 -4.59 -3.25 -2.34
CA THR A 225 -5.71 -2.32 -2.16
C THR A 225 -5.25 -0.94 -1.68
N GLN A 226 -4.11 -0.82 -1.00
CA GLN A 226 -3.52 0.49 -0.68
C GLN A 226 -3.01 1.23 -1.93
N LYS A 227 -2.46 0.49 -2.90
CA LYS A 227 -2.02 1.06 -4.19
C LYS A 227 -3.23 1.53 -4.99
N VAL A 228 -4.31 0.73 -5.05
CA VAL A 228 -5.58 1.08 -5.72
C VAL A 228 -6.20 2.36 -5.13
N LEU A 229 -6.27 2.46 -3.81
CA LEU A 229 -6.73 3.67 -3.12
C LEU A 229 -5.82 4.87 -3.40
N GLY A 230 -4.50 4.64 -3.48
CA GLY A 230 -3.53 5.65 -3.85
C GLY A 230 -3.78 6.25 -5.24
N TRP A 231 -4.17 5.45 -6.22
CA TRP A 231 -4.52 5.92 -7.57
C TRP A 231 -5.74 6.82 -7.60
N THR A 232 -6.73 6.53 -6.76
CA THR A 232 -8.04 7.20 -6.79
C THR A 232 -8.13 8.39 -5.83
N HIS A 233 -7.42 8.35 -4.69
CA HIS A 233 -7.56 9.33 -3.60
C HIS A 233 -6.27 10.14 -3.33
N GLY A 234 -5.13 9.69 -3.84
CA GLY A 234 -3.85 10.42 -3.81
C GLY A 234 -3.05 10.28 -2.52
N LYS A 235 -3.47 9.42 -1.58
CA LYS A 235 -2.73 9.06 -0.36
C LYS A 235 -2.53 7.55 -0.29
N LYS A 236 -1.36 7.11 0.17
CA LYS A 236 -0.99 5.70 0.34
C LYS A 236 -0.98 5.34 1.83
N GLY A 237 -1.06 4.05 2.16
CA GLY A 237 -0.83 3.56 3.53
C GLY A 237 -1.93 3.88 4.54
N LEU A 238 -3.20 3.98 4.12
CA LEU A 238 -4.29 3.94 5.11
C LEU A 238 -4.37 2.54 5.71
N SER A 239 -4.87 2.45 6.95
CA SER A 239 -5.20 1.16 7.56
C SER A 239 -6.35 0.48 6.83
N LEU A 240 -6.46 -0.84 7.00
CA LEU A 240 -7.59 -1.61 6.51
C LEU A 240 -8.89 -1.05 7.09
N ARG A 241 -8.91 -0.77 8.40
CA ARG A 241 -9.98 -0.07 9.10
C ARG A 241 -10.48 1.19 8.37
N ASN A 242 -9.57 2.14 8.13
CA ASN A 242 -9.92 3.41 7.49
C ASN A 242 -10.37 3.23 6.03
N SER A 243 -9.86 2.19 5.37
CA SER A 243 -10.24 1.84 4.01
C SER A 243 -11.64 1.22 3.95
N LEU A 244 -12.03 0.44 4.96
CA LEU A 244 -13.38 -0.09 5.11
C LEU A 244 -14.38 1.02 5.49
N ASP A 245 -14.00 1.93 6.40
CA ASP A 245 -14.79 3.13 6.72
C ASP A 245 -15.06 3.98 5.46
N LEU A 246 -14.07 4.15 4.59
CA LEU A 246 -14.19 4.89 3.33
C LEU A 246 -15.29 4.30 2.44
N VAL A 247 -15.31 2.98 2.31
CA VAL A 247 -16.28 2.29 1.46
C VAL A 247 -17.60 2.02 2.20
N ARG A 248 -17.71 2.42 3.47
CA ARG A 248 -18.88 2.18 4.35
C ARG A 248 -19.15 0.70 4.61
N GLN A 249 -18.11 -0.12 4.60
CA GLN A 249 -18.23 -1.53 4.93
C GLN A 249 -18.07 -1.73 6.43
N PRO A 250 -19.06 -2.31 7.13
CA PRO A 250 -18.91 -2.66 8.54
C PRO A 250 -17.91 -3.80 8.71
N TYR A 251 -17.19 -3.77 9.81
CA TYR A 251 -16.19 -4.77 10.19
C TYR A 251 -16.24 -5.05 11.68
N ALA A 252 -15.76 -6.23 12.06
CA ALA A 252 -15.60 -6.65 13.44
C ALA A 252 -14.29 -7.42 13.60
N PHE A 253 -13.64 -7.27 14.75
CA PHE A 253 -12.44 -8.04 15.13
C PHE A 253 -11.31 -8.00 14.08
N LEU A 254 -10.94 -6.79 13.61
CA LEU A 254 -9.67 -6.58 12.90
C LEU A 254 -8.49 -6.94 13.82
N HIS A 255 -7.36 -7.35 13.29
CA HIS A 255 -6.29 -8.07 14.01
C HIS A 255 -6.63 -9.51 14.38
N ASN A 256 -7.52 -10.10 13.59
CA ASN A 256 -7.63 -11.54 13.42
C ASN A 256 -7.29 -11.78 11.95
N ALA A 257 -6.22 -12.52 11.67
CA ALA A 257 -5.70 -12.59 10.30
C ALA A 257 -6.76 -13.11 9.31
N GLY A 258 -7.60 -14.07 9.73
CA GLY A 258 -8.70 -14.61 8.91
C GLY A 258 -9.75 -13.55 8.55
N ASN A 259 -10.14 -12.72 9.52
CA ASN A 259 -11.05 -11.61 9.28
C ASN A 259 -10.42 -10.54 8.39
N ASP A 260 -9.13 -10.24 8.58
CA ASP A 260 -8.42 -9.22 7.82
C ASP A 260 -8.23 -9.63 6.36
N ALA A 261 -7.96 -10.91 6.08
CA ALA A 261 -7.99 -11.46 4.73
C ALA A 261 -9.39 -11.34 4.10
N TYR A 262 -10.46 -11.66 4.84
CA TYR A 262 -11.83 -11.50 4.35
C TYR A 262 -12.15 -10.04 4.00
N TYR A 263 -11.92 -9.12 4.94
CA TYR A 263 -12.23 -7.71 4.73
C TYR A 263 -11.35 -7.07 3.67
N THR A 264 -10.11 -7.53 3.50
CA THR A 264 -9.25 -7.15 2.37
C THR A 264 -9.87 -7.57 1.04
N MET A 265 -10.40 -8.80 0.94
CA MET A 265 -11.10 -9.26 -0.25
C MET A 265 -12.37 -8.45 -0.52
N VAL A 266 -13.20 -8.22 0.51
CA VAL A 266 -14.41 -7.39 0.39
C VAL A 266 -14.08 -5.98 -0.06
N LEU A 267 -13.07 -5.35 0.54
CA LEU A 267 -12.57 -4.04 0.12
C LEU A 267 -12.16 -4.07 -1.35
N CYS A 268 -11.42 -5.08 -1.78
CA CYS A 268 -11.02 -5.25 -3.17
C CYS A 268 -12.23 -5.27 -4.13
N LEU A 269 -13.27 -6.04 -3.79
CA LEU A 269 -14.52 -6.10 -4.56
C LEU A 269 -15.25 -4.75 -4.59
N CYS A 270 -15.39 -4.07 -3.45
CA CYS A 270 -15.98 -2.73 -3.37
C CYS A 270 -15.23 -1.71 -4.23
N LEU A 271 -13.90 -1.80 -4.28
CA LEU A 271 -13.07 -0.91 -5.10
C LEU A 271 -13.21 -1.17 -6.59
N ALA A 272 -13.53 -2.41 -6.98
CA ALA A 272 -13.68 -2.85 -8.36
C ALA A 272 -15.08 -2.59 -8.95
N ASP A 273 -16.11 -2.47 -8.12
CA ASP A 273 -17.49 -2.28 -8.57
C ASP A 273 -17.82 -0.79 -8.82
N PRO A 274 -18.02 -0.35 -10.07
CA PRO A 274 -18.33 1.05 -10.37
C PRO A 274 -19.67 1.53 -9.77
N PHE A 275 -20.68 0.66 -9.69
CA PHE A 275 -21.97 1.00 -9.11
C PHE A 275 -21.88 1.16 -7.61
N TYR A 276 -21.15 0.26 -6.94
CA TYR A 276 -20.90 0.39 -5.51
C TYR A 276 -20.16 1.67 -5.18
N ARG A 277 -19.08 1.99 -5.92
CA ARG A 277 -18.30 3.23 -5.73
C ARG A 277 -19.16 4.48 -5.85
N GLN A 278 -20.09 4.49 -6.81
CA GLN A 278 -21.05 5.57 -6.99
C GLN A 278 -22.04 5.62 -5.81
N ALA A 279 -22.62 4.48 -5.42
CA ALA A 279 -23.61 4.40 -4.34
C ALA A 279 -23.06 4.79 -2.97
N CYS A 280 -21.80 4.45 -2.66
CA CYS A 280 -21.17 4.81 -1.40
C CYS A 280 -20.55 6.22 -1.39
N GLY A 281 -20.53 6.90 -2.54
CA GLY A 281 -19.99 8.26 -2.68
C GLY A 281 -18.49 8.34 -2.41
N MET A 282 -17.74 7.24 -2.60
CA MET A 282 -16.31 7.22 -2.25
C MET A 282 -15.47 8.15 -3.14
N ASP A 283 -15.91 8.35 -4.38
CA ASP A 283 -15.22 9.20 -5.35
C ASP A 283 -15.56 10.70 -5.25
N GLU A 284 -16.46 11.09 -4.36
CA GLU A 284 -16.86 12.48 -4.12
C GLU A 284 -15.71 13.33 -3.54
N LYS A 285 -15.78 14.65 -3.78
CA LYS A 285 -14.73 15.59 -3.35
C LYS A 285 -14.58 15.61 -1.83
N GLU A 286 -15.70 15.56 -1.11
CA GLU A 286 -15.79 15.55 0.34
C GLU A 286 -15.14 14.30 0.90
N THR A 287 -15.43 13.14 0.30
CA THR A 287 -14.87 11.84 0.71
C THR A 287 -13.37 11.77 0.44
N LYS A 288 -12.91 12.28 -0.71
CA LYS A 288 -11.48 12.40 -1.03
C LYS A 288 -10.75 13.35 -0.09
N THR A 289 -11.39 14.44 0.32
CA THR A 289 -10.84 15.36 1.33
C THR A 289 -10.71 14.66 2.67
N TRP A 290 -11.77 14.00 3.14
CA TRP A 290 -11.75 13.21 4.37
C TRP A 290 -10.63 12.17 4.37
N PHE A 291 -10.48 11.41 3.28
CA PHE A 291 -9.46 10.38 3.13
C PHE A 291 -8.03 10.93 3.30
N ARG A 292 -7.74 12.08 2.68
CA ARG A 292 -6.42 12.73 2.75
C ARG A 292 -6.09 13.23 4.15
N LEU A 293 -7.09 13.62 4.93
CA LEU A 293 -6.92 14.17 6.28
C LEU A 293 -6.78 13.11 7.36
N ARG A 294 -7.11 11.83 7.09
CA ARG A 294 -6.93 10.78 8.10
C ARG A 294 -5.46 10.68 8.53
N PRO A 295 -5.14 10.35 9.78
CA PRO A 295 -3.78 10.01 10.16
C PRO A 295 -3.31 8.77 9.38
N LEU A 296 -2.00 8.60 9.24
CA LEU A 296 -1.41 7.32 8.83
C LEU A 296 -1.33 6.45 10.08
N THR A 297 -1.88 5.23 9.98
CA THR A 297 -1.81 3.99 10.81
C THR A 297 -1.30 3.96 12.26
N LYS A 298 -0.54 4.93 12.80
CA LYS A 298 -0.10 4.93 14.20
C LYS A 298 -1.17 5.53 15.11
N GLY A 299 -1.88 4.65 15.83
CA GLY A 299 -2.62 5.01 17.05
C GLY A 299 -4.13 5.18 16.94
N ASP A 300 -4.77 4.63 15.90
CA ASP A 300 -6.23 4.63 15.85
C ASP A 300 -6.82 3.74 16.96
N SER A 301 -7.68 4.30 17.82
CA SER A 301 -8.31 3.53 18.90
C SER A 301 -9.22 2.44 18.33
N TYR A 302 -9.02 1.22 18.80
CA TYR A 302 -9.80 0.05 18.42
C TYR A 302 -11.23 0.16 18.96
N THR A 303 -12.19 0.04 18.06
CA THR A 303 -13.62 -0.22 18.31
C THR A 303 -14.27 0.63 19.42
N VAL A 304 -14.45 1.93 19.19
CA VAL A 304 -15.51 2.68 19.90
C VAL A 304 -16.71 2.75 18.97
N ALA A 305 -17.78 2.02 19.32
CA ALA A 305 -19.08 2.23 18.70
C ALA A 305 -19.47 3.71 18.89
N LYS A 306 -19.49 4.50 17.82
CA LYS A 306 -20.01 5.86 17.87
C LYS A 306 -21.52 5.75 18.16
N ARG A 307 -21.94 6.10 19.37
CA ARG A 307 -23.37 6.28 19.68
C ARG A 307 -23.81 7.59 19.03
N MET A 308 -24.69 7.51 18.04
CA MET A 308 -25.45 8.65 17.55
C MET A 308 -26.84 8.62 18.21
N PHE A 309 -27.29 9.77 18.73
CA PHE A 309 -28.61 9.88 19.32
C PHE A 309 -29.67 9.94 18.21
N SER A 310 -30.83 9.31 18.43
CA SER A 310 -31.83 9.02 17.38
C SER A 310 -32.38 10.23 16.63
N ASN A 311 -32.24 11.43 17.19
CA ASN A 311 -32.72 12.67 16.56
C ASN A 311 -31.97 13.05 15.28
N ASP A 312 -30.83 12.40 14.98
CA ASP A 312 -30.03 12.63 13.77
C ASP A 312 -30.42 11.73 12.58
N ILE A 313 -31.22 10.69 12.80
CA ILE A 313 -31.43 9.59 11.83
C ILE A 313 -32.48 9.94 10.76
N LEU A 314 -33.37 10.91 11.01
CA LEU A 314 -34.51 11.19 10.13
C LEU A 314 -34.44 12.50 9.34
N GLY A 315 -33.27 13.16 9.21
CA GLY A 315 -33.30 14.48 8.57
C GLY A 315 -32.06 15.08 7.93
N MET A 316 -30.84 14.56 8.08
CA MET A 316 -29.66 15.18 7.41
C MET A 316 -28.56 14.17 7.04
N PRO A 317 -27.82 14.40 5.93
CA PRO A 317 -26.63 13.62 5.61
C PRO A 317 -25.58 13.74 6.73
N LEU A 318 -24.98 12.60 7.09
CA LEU A 318 -24.00 12.33 8.16
C LEU A 318 -22.76 13.26 8.28
N ARG A 319 -22.62 14.34 7.51
CA ARG A 319 -21.36 15.12 7.38
C ARG A 319 -21.40 16.57 7.85
N ALA A 320 -22.45 17.04 8.50
CA ALA A 320 -22.52 18.43 8.97
C ALA A 320 -22.04 18.67 10.42
N GLN A 321 -21.78 17.62 11.22
CA GLN A 321 -21.60 17.78 12.67
C GLN A 321 -20.14 17.83 13.15
N ASP A 322 -19.17 17.28 12.40
CA ASP A 322 -17.75 17.32 12.78
C ASP A 322 -17.12 18.73 12.68
N ALA A 323 -17.83 19.72 12.14
CA ALA A 323 -17.35 21.11 12.03
C ALA A 323 -17.73 22.01 13.22
N ARG A 324 -18.47 21.52 14.22
CA ARG A 324 -19.02 22.38 15.31
C ARG A 324 -18.48 22.11 16.72
N GLN A 325 -17.64 21.09 16.94
CA GLN A 325 -17.05 20.83 18.27
C GLN A 325 -15.63 21.39 18.44
N GLY A 326 -15.35 22.51 17.78
CA GLY A 326 -14.06 23.22 17.86
C GLY A 326 -14.17 24.64 18.41
N ASN A 327 -15.21 24.97 19.18
CA ASN A 327 -15.28 26.29 19.82
C ASN A 327 -16.24 26.34 21.03
N GLN A 328 -15.94 25.62 22.10
CA GLN A 328 -16.37 26.01 23.46
C GLN A 328 -15.26 25.63 24.44
N GLY A 329 -14.47 26.64 24.83
CA GLY A 329 -13.41 26.54 25.82
C GLY A 329 -12.64 27.84 25.91
N GLY A 330 -13.15 28.81 26.68
CA GLY A 330 -12.39 30.00 27.04
C GLY A 330 -13.22 31.18 27.53
N ALA A 331 -13.34 31.27 28.86
CA ALA A 331 -13.74 32.40 29.71
C ALA A 331 -15.20 32.91 29.64
#